data_AF-A0A1F9MFU1-F1
#
_entry.id   AF-A0A1F9MFU1-F1
#
_cell.length_a   1.000
_cell.length_b   1.000
_cell.length_c   1.000
_cell.angle_alpha   90.00
_cell.angle_beta   90.00
_cell.angle_gamma   90.00
#
_symmetry.space_group_name_H-M   'P 1'
#
loop_
_entity.id
_entity.type
_entity.pdbx_description
1 polymer ?
#
loop_
_entity_poly.entity_id
_entity_poly.type
_entity_poly.pdbx_seq_one_letter_code
_entity_poly.pdbx_strand_id
1 'polypeptide(L)'
;MKDFLRDPSNRKSIIISIIASSLMIIFIQPILSFMWEFLILISNYTYKGLLDSVYKNASLGDRNWVIAWFAIVIFLIPTASTIGLSLRKIFRNNAKKNDKKEHNNQKGSKYLMVGLLILSTLYMAMSVFMDIQLNARFNQRIAALSPYLQEIEIRTMRSKWALMTSREDFDKIEEIVQRYALNNSIKLPPIFY
;
A
#
# COMPACT_ATOMS: atom_id res chain seq x y z
N MET A 1 -34.78 5.95 43.88
CA MET A 1 -34.29 6.97 42.92
C MET A 1 -34.31 8.39 43.51
N LYS A 2 -35.41 8.83 44.15
CA LYS A 2 -35.47 10.14 44.85
C LYS A 2 -34.46 10.26 46.01
N ASP A 3 -34.20 9.18 46.74
CA ASP A 3 -33.24 9.18 47.86
C ASP A 3 -31.77 9.18 47.39
N PHE A 4 -31.48 8.52 46.26
CA PHE A 4 -30.15 8.53 45.63
C PHE A 4 -29.73 9.93 45.20
N LEU A 5 -30.68 10.70 44.65
CA LEU A 5 -30.49 12.09 44.27
C LEU A 5 -30.51 13.05 45.46
N ARG A 6 -30.79 12.61 46.70
CA ARG A 6 -30.71 13.48 47.89
C ARG A 6 -29.31 13.52 48.50
N ASP A 7 -28.52 12.47 48.31
CA ASP A 7 -27.15 12.43 48.81
C ASP A 7 -26.26 13.43 48.04
N PRO A 8 -25.64 14.41 48.74
CA PRO A 8 -24.78 15.41 48.12
C PRO A 8 -23.53 14.82 47.44
N SER A 9 -23.06 13.64 47.85
CA SER A 9 -21.93 12.96 47.22
C SER A 9 -22.28 12.47 45.81
N ASN A 10 -23.46 11.86 45.65
CA ASN A 10 -23.96 11.37 44.37
C ASN A 10 -24.20 12.51 43.38
N ARG A 11 -24.72 13.65 43.84
CA ARG A 11 -24.91 14.85 42.99
C ARG A 11 -23.58 15.38 42.46
N LYS A 12 -22.55 15.46 43.30
CA LYS A 12 -21.21 15.91 42.88
C LYS A 12 -20.63 14.96 41.84
N SER A 13 -20.77 13.65 42.04
CA SER A 13 -20.32 12.64 41.07
C SER A 13 -20.99 12.82 39.69
N ILE A 14 -22.31 13.03 39.66
CA ILE A 14 -23.07 13.29 38.43
C ILE A 14 -22.60 14.59 37.74
N ILE A 15 -22.39 15.67 38.50
CA ILE A 15 -21.93 16.94 37.92
C ILE A 15 -20.51 16.78 37.35
N ILE A 16 -19.62 16.09 38.09
CA ILE A 16 -18.25 15.84 37.64
C ILE A 16 -18.25 14.99 36.37
N SER A 17 -19.10 13.96 36.25
CA SER A 17 -19.17 13.14 35.04
C SER A 17 -19.71 13.90 33.84
N ILE A 18 -20.71 14.78 34.04
CA ILE A 18 -21.21 15.67 32.98
C ILE A 18 -20.13 16.64 32.52
N ILE A 19 -19.42 17.28 33.46
CA ILE A 19 -18.34 18.22 33.13
C ILE A 19 -17.20 17.48 32.43
N ALA A 20 -16.80 16.31 32.92
CA ALA A 20 -15.74 15.50 32.30
C ALA A 20 -16.10 15.06 30.88
N SER A 21 -17.34 14.59 30.66
CA SER A 21 -17.83 14.22 29.32
C SER A 21 -17.89 15.43 28.38
N SER A 22 -18.36 16.57 28.88
CA SER A 22 -18.42 17.81 28.09
C SER A 22 -17.02 18.30 27.70
N LEU A 23 -16.08 18.27 28.65
CA LEU A 23 -14.66 18.58 28.39
C LEU A 23 -14.07 17.58 27.39
N MET A 24 -14.37 16.29 27.54
CA MET A 24 -13.91 15.25 26.62
C MET A 24 -14.39 15.55 25.19
N ILE A 25 -15.66 15.88 25.00
CA ILE A 25 -16.22 16.21 23.69
C ILE A 25 -15.58 17.49 23.14
N ILE A 26 -15.49 18.55 23.94
CA ILE A 26 -14.97 19.85 23.50
C ILE A 26 -13.48 19.77 23.11
N PHE A 27 -12.68 18.97 23.82
CA PHE A 27 -11.24 18.92 23.59
C PHE A 27 -10.77 17.70 22.77
N ILE A 28 -11.30 16.51 23.05
CA ILE A 28 -10.83 15.28 22.40
C ILE A 28 -11.43 15.13 21.00
N GLN A 29 -12.71 15.45 20.80
CA GLN A 29 -13.35 15.27 19.49
C GLN A 29 -12.67 16.08 18.38
N PRO A 30 -12.32 17.37 18.56
CA PRO A 30 -11.58 18.11 17.54
C PRO A 30 -10.21 17.51 17.22
N ILE A 31 -9.49 17.02 18.24
CA ILE A 31 -8.19 16.36 18.05
C ILE A 31 -8.36 15.07 17.23
N LEU A 32 -9.36 14.24 17.55
CA LEU A 32 -9.65 13.01 16.82
C LEU A 32 -10.05 13.30 15.37
N SER A 33 -10.94 14.27 15.14
CA SER A 33 -11.33 14.70 13.79
C SER A 33 -10.13 15.19 12.99
N PHE A 34 -9.30 16.04 13.59
CA PHE A 34 -8.06 16.52 12.96
C PHE A 34 -7.11 15.38 12.61
N MET A 35 -6.87 14.44 13.53
CA MET A 35 -6.01 13.28 13.28
C MET A 35 -6.55 12.40 12.15
N TRP A 36 -7.86 12.23 12.07
CA TRP A 36 -8.50 11.43 11.04
C TRP A 36 -8.38 12.08 9.66
N GLU A 37 -8.69 13.38 9.55
CA GLU A 37 -8.52 14.15 8.32
C GLU A 37 -7.07 14.16 7.86
N PHE A 38 -6.13 14.33 8.79
CA PHE A 38 -4.70 14.26 8.52
C PHE A 38 -4.28 12.88 8.00
N LEU A 39 -4.80 11.80 8.60
CA LEU A 39 -4.53 10.43 8.16
C LEU A 39 -5.09 10.16 6.76
N ILE A 40 -6.31 10.63 6.46
CA ILE A 40 -6.90 10.56 5.12
C ILE A 40 -6.03 11.33 4.11
N LEU A 41 -5.57 12.53 4.46
CA LEU A 41 -4.74 13.35 3.59
C LEU A 41 -3.42 12.64 3.24
N ILE A 42 -2.71 12.11 4.25
CA ILE A 42 -1.47 11.35 4.03
C ILE A 42 -1.75 10.09 3.22
N SER A 43 -2.83 9.38 3.54
CA SER A 43 -3.21 8.15 2.85
C SER A 43 -3.49 8.41 1.38
N ASN A 44 -4.26 9.44 1.04
CA ASN A 44 -4.57 9.82 -0.33
C ASN A 44 -3.33 10.26 -1.11
N TYR A 45 -2.47 11.08 -0.49
CA TYR A 45 -1.23 11.52 -1.13
C TYR A 45 -0.28 10.34 -1.40
N THR A 46 -0.11 9.48 -0.40
CA THR A 46 0.74 8.28 -0.52
C THR A 46 0.15 7.32 -1.54
N TYR A 47 -1.13 7.00 -1.45
CA TYR A 47 -1.83 6.10 -2.38
C TYR A 47 -1.73 6.59 -3.82
N LYS A 48 -2.01 7.89 -4.05
CA LYS A 48 -1.88 8.49 -5.39
C LYS A 48 -0.44 8.41 -5.90
N GLY A 49 0.55 8.78 -5.08
CA GLY A 49 1.96 8.70 -5.46
C GLY A 49 2.42 7.28 -5.78
N LEU A 50 1.97 6.28 -5.01
CA LEU A 50 2.26 4.87 -5.26
C LEU A 50 1.62 4.41 -6.58
N LEU A 51 0.35 4.74 -6.81
CA LEU A 51 -0.33 4.43 -8.07
C LEU A 51 0.37 5.08 -9.27
N ASP A 52 0.61 6.39 -9.21
CA ASP A 52 1.25 7.13 -10.30
C ASP A 52 2.66 6.56 -10.58
N SER A 53 3.40 6.13 -9.55
CA SER A 53 4.66 5.43 -9.72
C SER A 53 4.50 4.09 -10.45
N VAL A 54 3.44 3.33 -10.19
CA VAL A 54 3.17 2.07 -10.90
C VAL A 54 2.86 2.34 -12.37
N TYR A 55 2.03 3.34 -12.68
CA TYR A 55 1.75 3.73 -14.07
C TYR A 55 3.00 4.23 -14.79
N LYS A 56 3.79 5.10 -14.15
CA LYS A 56 5.05 5.57 -14.69
C LYS A 56 6.06 4.44 -14.90
N ASN A 57 6.13 3.45 -14.01
CA ASN A 57 7.01 2.30 -14.23
C ASN A 57 6.52 1.44 -15.39
N ALA A 58 5.20 1.28 -15.55
CA ALA A 58 4.63 0.53 -16.66
C ALA A 58 4.91 1.19 -18.02
N SER A 59 4.99 2.51 -18.10
CA SER A 59 5.28 3.23 -19.35
C SER A 59 6.72 3.05 -19.83
N LEU A 60 7.68 2.85 -18.93
CA LEU A 60 9.09 2.69 -19.27
C LEU A 60 9.38 1.41 -20.05
N GLY A 61 8.55 0.37 -19.92
CA GLY A 61 8.69 -0.90 -20.65
C GLY A 61 9.94 -1.73 -20.32
N ASP A 62 10.93 -1.16 -19.63
CA ASP A 62 12.11 -1.86 -19.14
C ASP A 62 11.81 -2.54 -17.79
N ARG A 63 11.99 -3.85 -17.75
CA ARG A 63 11.72 -4.72 -16.60
C ARG A 63 12.98 -5.20 -15.89
N ASN A 64 14.15 -4.64 -16.23
CA ASN A 64 15.42 -4.96 -15.59
C ASN A 64 15.36 -4.80 -14.07
N TRP A 65 14.56 -3.85 -13.57
CA TRP A 65 14.34 -3.64 -12.13
C TRP A 65 13.66 -4.83 -11.44
N VAL A 66 12.75 -5.54 -12.13
CA VAL A 66 12.06 -6.72 -11.59
C VAL A 66 13.07 -7.85 -11.32
N ILE A 67 13.96 -8.08 -12.29
CA ILE A 67 15.01 -9.10 -12.19
C ILE A 67 16.00 -8.75 -11.07
N ALA A 68 16.43 -7.49 -11.00
CA ALA A 68 17.31 -7.01 -9.94
C ALA A 68 16.68 -7.20 -8.55
N TRP A 69 15.38 -6.96 -8.41
CA TRP A 69 14.67 -7.17 -7.15
C TRP A 69 14.48 -8.63 -6.78
N PHE A 70 14.10 -9.49 -7.72
CA PHE A 70 14.05 -10.93 -7.47
C PHE A 70 15.41 -11.45 -6.99
N ALA A 71 16.50 -10.99 -7.61
CA ALA A 71 17.84 -11.30 -7.14
C ALA A 71 18.05 -10.81 -5.70
N ILE A 72 17.73 -9.56 -5.36
CA ILE A 72 17.85 -9.01 -4.01
C ILE A 72 17.06 -9.85 -2.98
N VAL A 73 15.80 -10.20 -3.26
CA VAL A 73 14.97 -11.00 -2.34
C VAL A 73 15.55 -12.41 -2.15
N ILE A 74 15.97 -13.06 -3.24
CA ILE A 74 16.61 -14.38 -3.21
C ILE A 74 17.91 -14.35 -2.40
N PHE A 75 18.69 -13.26 -2.47
CA PHE A 75 19.92 -13.10 -1.68
C PHE A 75 19.68 -12.65 -0.23
N LEU A 76 18.60 -11.92 0.05
CA LEU A 76 18.27 -11.45 1.40
C LEU A 76 17.73 -12.56 2.30
N ILE A 77 16.95 -13.50 1.79
CA ILE A 77 16.37 -14.59 2.61
C ILE A 77 17.47 -15.48 3.25
N PRO A 78 18.48 -15.98 2.50
CA PRO A 78 19.59 -16.75 3.07
C PRO A 78 20.44 -15.91 4.02
N THR A 79 20.76 -14.67 3.65
CA THR A 79 21.61 -13.80 4.49
C THR A 79 20.92 -13.41 5.80
N ALA A 80 19.62 -13.10 5.78
CA ALA A 80 18.83 -12.89 7.00
C ALA A 80 18.78 -14.17 7.87
N SER A 81 18.64 -15.34 7.24
CA SER A 81 18.65 -16.63 7.94
C SER A 81 20.00 -16.93 8.59
N THR A 82 21.12 -16.70 7.89
CA THR A 82 22.46 -16.92 8.45
C THR A 82 22.79 -15.93 9.56
N ILE A 83 22.43 -14.65 9.42
CA ILE A 83 22.58 -13.64 10.47
C ILE A 83 21.74 -14.02 11.69
N GLY A 84 20.49 -14.42 11.50
CA GLY A 84 19.60 -14.84 12.59
C GLY A 84 20.14 -16.05 13.36
N LEU A 85 20.70 -17.05 12.66
CA LEU A 85 21.35 -18.21 13.28
C LEU A 85 22.64 -17.83 14.02
N SER A 86 23.43 -16.92 13.47
CA SER A 86 24.69 -16.43 14.06
C SER A 86 24.43 -15.66 15.35
N LEU A 87 23.47 -14.74 15.33
CA LEU A 87 23.02 -14.00 16.50
C LEU A 87 22.46 -14.95 17.56
N ARG A 88 21.65 -15.94 17.17
CA ARG A 88 21.13 -16.95 18.11
C ARG A 88 22.26 -17.70 18.83
N LYS A 89 23.36 -18.05 18.15
CA LYS A 89 24.52 -18.69 18.79
C LYS A 89 25.21 -17.75 19.79
N ILE A 90 25.45 -16.49 19.41
CA ILE A 90 26.09 -15.48 20.28
C ILE A 90 25.24 -15.24 21.54
N PHE A 91 23.95 -15.00 21.38
CA PHE A 91 23.04 -14.78 22.51
C PHE A 91 22.89 -16.02 23.40
N ARG A 92 22.90 -17.24 22.83
CA ARG A 92 22.81 -18.48 23.63
C ARG A 92 24.09 -18.75 24.42
N ASN A 93 25.25 -18.36 23.92
CA ASN A 93 26.52 -18.42 24.66
C ASN A 93 26.59 -17.38 25.79
N ASN A 94 26.06 -16.18 25.56
CA ASN A 94 26.00 -15.13 26.59
C ASN A 94 24.93 -15.40 27.67
N ALA A 95 23.79 -15.99 27.30
CA ALA A 95 22.72 -16.36 28.23
C ALA A 95 23.14 -17.44 29.23
N LYS A 96 23.97 -18.40 28.81
CA LYS A 96 24.59 -19.38 29.73
C LYS A 96 25.54 -18.75 30.75
N LYS A 97 25.98 -17.51 30.52
CA LYS A 97 26.93 -16.77 31.38
C LYS A 97 26.22 -15.84 32.37
N ASN A 98 24.96 -15.49 32.13
CA ASN A 98 24.14 -14.59 32.94
C ASN A 98 22.79 -15.26 33.30
N ASP A 99 22.85 -16.35 34.07
CA ASP A 99 21.66 -16.83 34.79
C ASP A 99 21.34 -15.84 35.92
N LYS A 100 20.51 -14.82 35.61
CA LYS A 100 19.42 -14.28 36.44
C LYS A 100 19.00 -12.90 35.94
N LYS A 101 17.69 -12.79 35.67
CA LYS A 101 16.88 -11.56 35.50
C LYS A 101 17.17 -10.72 34.24
N GLU A 102 16.47 -11.05 33.15
CA GLU A 102 15.68 -10.12 32.32
C GLU A 102 15.32 -10.80 31.00
N HIS A 103 14.23 -11.56 30.95
CA HIS A 103 13.74 -12.08 29.68
C HIS A 103 12.23 -12.17 29.66
N ASN A 104 11.55 -11.07 29.28
CA ASN A 104 10.21 -11.22 28.73
C ASN A 104 9.82 -10.22 27.61
N ASN A 105 10.53 -9.11 27.39
CA ASN A 105 10.05 -8.09 26.44
C ASN A 105 10.65 -8.11 25.02
N GLN A 106 11.60 -9.01 24.70
CA GLN A 106 12.24 -9.06 23.38
C GLN A 106 11.47 -9.85 22.31
N LYS A 107 10.36 -10.53 22.66
CA LYS A 107 9.60 -11.32 21.68
C LYS A 107 8.81 -10.44 20.71
N GLY A 108 8.21 -9.34 21.18
CA GLY A 108 7.37 -8.46 20.36
C GLY A 108 8.11 -7.79 19.18
N SER A 109 9.34 -7.34 19.42
CA SER A 109 10.15 -6.65 18.40
C SER A 109 10.47 -7.54 17.17
N LYS A 110 10.68 -8.85 17.38
CA LYS A 110 10.97 -9.78 16.28
C LYS A 110 9.77 -9.99 15.36
N TYR A 111 8.57 -10.14 15.91
CA TYR A 111 7.36 -10.29 15.11
C TYR A 111 7.01 -9.03 14.33
N LEU A 112 7.24 -7.85 14.91
CA LEU A 112 7.06 -6.58 14.22
C LEU A 112 8.01 -6.49 13.01
N MET A 113 9.29 -6.83 13.17
CA MET A 113 10.26 -6.81 12.08
C MET A 113 9.90 -7.79 10.95
N VAL A 114 9.48 -9.01 11.29
CA VAL A 114 9.02 -10.00 10.31
C VAL A 114 7.75 -9.52 9.60
N GLY A 115 6.80 -8.93 10.32
CA GLY A 115 5.58 -8.36 9.75
C GLY A 115 5.87 -7.24 8.74
N LEU A 116 6.78 -6.32 9.06
CA LEU A 116 7.23 -5.27 8.14
C LEU A 116 7.91 -5.84 6.89
N LEU A 117 8.72 -6.89 7.05
CA LEU A 117 9.38 -7.54 5.91
C LEU A 117 8.36 -8.20 4.98
N ILE A 118 7.38 -8.94 5.53
CA ILE A 118 6.28 -9.54 4.76
C ILE A 118 5.49 -8.45 4.03
N LEU A 119 5.12 -7.37 4.72
CA LEU A 119 4.35 -6.27 4.13
C LEU A 119 5.11 -5.61 2.97
N SER A 120 6.42 -5.37 3.14
CA SER A 120 7.26 -4.80 2.08
C SER A 120 7.37 -5.72 0.85
N THR A 121 7.45 -7.03 1.08
CA THR A 121 7.53 -8.04 0.01
C THR A 121 6.20 -8.13 -0.76
N LEU A 122 5.07 -8.13 -0.05
CA LEU A 122 3.73 -8.11 -0.66
C LEU A 122 3.51 -6.84 -1.48
N TYR A 123 3.90 -5.68 -0.94
CA TYR A 123 3.81 -4.41 -1.66
C TYR A 123 4.60 -4.43 -2.98
N MET A 124 5.82 -4.98 -2.96
CA MET A 124 6.65 -5.11 -4.16
C MET A 124 6.05 -6.10 -5.16
N ALA A 125 5.63 -7.28 -4.70
CA ALA A 125 4.99 -8.29 -5.54
C ALA A 125 3.75 -7.72 -6.25
N MET A 126 2.94 -6.96 -5.50
CA MET A 126 1.78 -6.27 -6.07
C MET A 126 2.19 -5.24 -7.12
N SER A 127 3.25 -4.46 -6.87
CA SER A 127 3.73 -3.45 -7.83
C SER A 127 4.21 -4.06 -9.14
N VAL A 128 4.99 -5.16 -9.07
CA VAL A 128 5.45 -5.92 -10.24
C VAL A 128 4.26 -6.51 -11.00
N PHE A 129 3.33 -7.11 -10.27
CA PHE A 129 2.14 -7.72 -10.86
C PHE A 129 1.30 -6.68 -11.61
N MET A 130 1.11 -5.49 -11.03
CA MET A 130 0.39 -4.40 -11.66
C MET A 130 1.07 -3.90 -12.93
N ASP A 131 2.39 -3.73 -12.93
CA ASP A 131 3.17 -3.36 -14.12
C ASP A 131 2.98 -4.37 -15.26
N ILE A 132 3.21 -5.66 -14.97
CA ILE A 132 3.05 -6.74 -15.94
C ILE A 132 1.63 -6.75 -16.51
N GLN A 133 0.63 -6.63 -15.64
CA GLN A 133 -0.77 -6.62 -16.06
C GLN A 133 -1.12 -5.42 -16.93
N LEU A 134 -0.71 -4.21 -16.57
CA LEU A 134 -0.99 -3.00 -17.33
C LEU A 134 -0.40 -3.11 -18.75
N ASN A 135 0.86 -3.51 -18.84
CA ASN A 135 1.53 -3.70 -20.12
C ASN A 135 0.92 -4.83 -20.96
N ALA A 136 0.56 -5.96 -20.34
CA ALA A 136 -0.11 -7.05 -21.05
C ALA A 136 -1.47 -6.61 -21.61
N ARG A 137 -2.28 -5.91 -20.81
CA ARG A 137 -3.59 -5.41 -21.21
C ARG A 137 -3.50 -4.45 -22.39
N PHE A 138 -2.62 -3.45 -22.29
CA PHE A 138 -2.43 -2.49 -23.37
C PHE A 138 -2.02 -3.20 -24.66
N ASN A 139 -1.03 -4.07 -24.60
CA ASN A 139 -0.56 -4.81 -25.78
C ASN A 139 -1.65 -5.72 -26.38
N GLN A 140 -2.44 -6.41 -25.56
CA GLN A 140 -3.56 -7.24 -26.03
C GLN A 140 -4.64 -6.41 -26.72
N ARG A 141 -4.99 -5.24 -26.16
CA ARG A 141 -5.99 -4.33 -26.74
C ARG A 141 -5.52 -3.71 -28.05
N ILE A 142 -4.28 -3.24 -28.08
CA ILE A 142 -3.67 -2.73 -29.31
C ILE A 142 -3.56 -3.82 -30.37
N ALA A 143 -3.20 -5.06 -30.01
CA ALA A 143 -3.17 -6.17 -30.95
C ALA A 143 -4.56 -6.49 -31.53
N ALA A 144 -5.61 -6.45 -30.70
CA ALA A 144 -6.99 -6.65 -31.15
C ALA A 144 -7.46 -5.54 -32.10
N LEU A 145 -7.02 -4.29 -31.88
CA LEU A 145 -7.35 -3.15 -32.74
C LEU A 145 -6.47 -3.03 -33.99
N SER A 146 -5.29 -3.66 -33.99
CA SER A 146 -4.28 -3.51 -35.04
C SER A 146 -4.80 -3.72 -36.48
N PRO A 147 -5.72 -4.66 -36.77
CA PRO A 147 -6.23 -4.83 -38.13
C PRO A 147 -7.12 -3.68 -38.63
N TYR A 148 -7.61 -2.83 -37.74
CA TYR A 148 -8.61 -1.79 -38.02
C TYR A 148 -8.07 -0.38 -37.91
N LEU A 149 -6.80 -0.23 -37.52
CA LEU A 149 -6.15 1.05 -37.31
C LEU A 149 -4.97 1.22 -38.26
N GLN A 150 -4.71 2.47 -38.64
CA GLN A 150 -3.51 2.81 -39.39
C GLN A 150 -2.27 2.67 -38.48
N GLU A 151 -1.11 2.37 -39.08
CA GLU A 151 0.14 2.25 -38.31
C GLU A 151 0.46 3.50 -37.50
N ILE A 152 0.13 4.69 -38.02
CA ILE A 152 0.36 5.97 -37.33
C ILE A 152 -0.46 6.08 -36.04
N GLU A 153 -1.68 5.57 -36.02
CA GLU A 153 -2.56 5.59 -34.84
C GLU A 153 -2.02 4.65 -33.77
N ILE A 154 -1.56 3.46 -34.18
CA ILE A 154 -0.91 2.48 -33.29
C ILE A 154 0.36 3.08 -32.67
N ARG A 155 1.23 3.70 -33.47
CA ARG A 155 2.44 4.36 -32.99
C ARG A 155 2.12 5.52 -32.04
N THR A 156 1.08 6.29 -32.35
CA THR A 156 0.62 7.39 -31.50
C THR A 156 0.16 6.89 -30.13
N MET A 157 -0.63 5.81 -30.07
CA MET A 157 -1.06 5.22 -28.81
C MET A 157 0.12 4.67 -28.00
N ARG A 158 1.08 3.98 -28.65
CA ARG A 158 2.30 3.50 -27.98
C ARG A 158 3.16 4.64 -27.45
N SER A 159 3.26 5.74 -28.20
CA SER A 159 3.95 6.94 -27.74
C SER A 159 3.26 7.57 -26.53
N LYS A 160 1.93 7.69 -26.54
CA LYS A 160 1.17 8.16 -25.36
C LYS A 160 1.37 7.24 -24.16
N TRP A 161 1.35 5.93 -24.37
CA TRP A 161 1.65 4.94 -23.32
C TRP A 161 3.06 5.16 -22.73
N ALA A 162 4.08 5.32 -23.57
CA ALA A 162 5.46 5.55 -23.12
C ALA A 162 5.65 6.89 -22.38
N LEU A 163 4.78 7.87 -22.62
CA LEU A 163 4.80 9.18 -21.94
C LEU A 163 3.88 9.26 -20.72
N MET A 164 3.19 8.17 -20.37
CA MET A 164 2.28 8.10 -19.23
C MET A 164 3.02 8.25 -17.91
N THR A 165 2.52 9.14 -17.04
CA THR A 165 3.13 9.42 -15.73
C THR A 165 2.18 9.22 -14.56
N SER A 166 0.88 9.10 -14.83
CA SER A 166 -0.16 9.05 -13.82
C SER A 166 -1.29 8.11 -14.22
N ARG A 167 -2.16 7.82 -13.24
CA ARG A 167 -3.42 7.11 -13.51
C ARG A 167 -4.32 7.87 -14.49
N GLU A 168 -4.33 9.20 -14.42
CA GLU A 168 -5.18 10.01 -15.29
C GLU A 168 -4.75 9.90 -16.77
N ASP A 169 -3.44 9.84 -17.02
CA ASP A 169 -2.90 9.61 -18.36
C ASP A 169 -3.32 8.24 -18.91
N PHE A 170 -3.30 7.21 -18.04
CA PHE A 170 -3.80 5.88 -18.38
C PHE A 170 -5.28 5.91 -18.78
N ASP A 171 -6.13 6.55 -17.97
CA ASP A 171 -7.57 6.62 -18.21
C ASP A 171 -7.86 7.32 -19.56
N LYS A 172 -7.11 8.37 -19.91
CA LYS A 172 -7.20 9.05 -21.21
C LYS A 172 -6.81 8.13 -22.38
N ILE A 173 -5.76 7.31 -22.22
CA ILE A 173 -5.35 6.35 -23.25
C ILE A 173 -6.44 5.28 -23.42
N GLU A 174 -6.97 4.76 -22.33
CA GLU A 174 -8.04 3.76 -22.35
C GLU A 174 -9.33 4.29 -22.99
N GLU A 175 -9.70 5.56 -22.75
CA GLU A 175 -10.84 6.18 -23.42
C GLU A 175 -10.65 6.21 -24.94
N ILE A 176 -9.44 6.53 -25.42
CA ILE A 176 -9.11 6.53 -26.84
C ILE A 176 -9.23 5.11 -27.42
N VAL A 177 -8.63 4.12 -26.75
CA VAL A 177 -8.68 2.70 -27.14
C VAL A 177 -10.13 2.21 -27.21
N GLN A 178 -10.95 2.55 -26.22
CA GLN A 178 -12.36 2.20 -26.15
C GLN A 178 -13.16 2.86 -27.28
N ARG A 179 -12.90 4.13 -27.59
CA ARG A 179 -13.56 4.85 -28.70
C ARG A 179 -13.27 4.20 -30.05
N TYR A 180 -12.02 3.82 -30.31
CA TYR A 180 -11.66 3.09 -31.53
C TYR A 180 -12.35 1.73 -31.61
N ALA A 181 -12.46 1.01 -30.49
CA ALA A 181 -13.18 -0.26 -30.46
C ALA A 181 -14.67 -0.09 -30.77
N LEU A 182 -15.32 0.93 -30.18
CA LEU A 182 -16.74 1.23 -30.43
C LEU A 182 -16.99 1.61 -31.89
N ASN A 183 -16.15 2.48 -32.48
CA ASN A 183 -16.29 2.91 -33.87
C ASN A 183 -16.15 1.75 -34.87
N ASN A 184 -15.38 0.73 -34.51
CA ASN A 184 -15.17 -0.46 -35.34
C ASN A 184 -16.02 -1.66 -34.91
N SER A 185 -16.93 -1.50 -33.95
CA SER A 185 -17.76 -2.59 -33.39
C SER A 185 -16.94 -3.79 -32.86
N ILE A 186 -15.75 -3.54 -32.31
CA ILE A 186 -14.84 -4.56 -31.79
C ILE A 186 -15.09 -4.76 -30.30
N LYS A 187 -15.21 -6.02 -29.87
CA LYS A 187 -15.25 -6.37 -28.45
C LYS A 187 -13.83 -6.51 -27.91
N LEU A 188 -13.40 -5.58 -27.06
CA LEU A 188 -12.10 -5.65 -26.39
C LEU A 188 -12.07 -6.75 -25.30
N PRO A 189 -10.88 -7.31 -25.01
CA PRO A 189 -10.68 -8.17 -23.84
C PRO A 189 -11.15 -7.49 -22.54
N PRO A 190 -11.80 -8.24 -21.63
CA PRO A 190 -12.36 -7.68 -20.40
C PRO A 190 -11.28 -7.13 -19.46
N ILE A 191 -11.68 -6.15 -18.64
CA ILE A 191 -10.85 -5.62 -17.55
C ILE A 191 -11.09 -6.53 -16.35
N PHE A 192 -10.09 -7.31 -15.94
CA PHE A 192 -10.14 -8.01 -14.66
C PHE A 192 -9.74 -7.02 -13.56
N TYR A 193 -10.56 -6.85 -12.52
CA TYR A 193 -10.25 -6.03 -11.35
C TYR A 193 -9.86 -6.93 -10.18
#